data_AF-A0A4Q3WK69-F1
#
_entry.id   AF-A0A4Q3WK69-F1
#
_cell.length_a   1.000
_cell.length_b   1.000
_cell.length_c   1.000
_cell.angle_alpha   90.00
_cell.angle_beta   90.00
_cell.angle_gamma   90.00
#
_symmetry.space_group_name_H-M   'P 1'
#
loop_
_entity.id
_entity.type
_entity.pdbx_description
1 polymer ?
#
loop_
_entity_poly.entity_id
_entity_poly.type
_entity_poly.pdbx_seq_one_letter_code
_entity_poly.pdbx_strand_id
1 'polypeptide(L)'
;MNPHELWKRFKDYYYFSPDLGFALDISRIPFPDGFLDEFEPKLQDAYTQMDELEAGAIKNVDENRMVGHYWLRAPHLAPEGVGAQIEKVLTDIESFAASVHDGTLRCERGQKFKNVLLIGIGGSALGPQFVTGALSKPGQDKLNAFFFDNTDPDGIDRTLARIGDELGVTLTIVISKSGGTKETRNGMLEAAAAYTEAGLHFGHHAVAITEPESQLDKVAQ
;
A
#
# COMPACT_ATOMS: atom_id res chain seq x y z
N MET A 1 -15.78 5.11 -39.66
CA MET A 1 -16.50 6.18 -38.95
C MET A 1 -15.96 7.52 -39.43
N ASN A 2 -16.80 8.36 -40.02
CA ASN A 2 -16.41 9.71 -40.41
C ASN A 2 -16.26 10.62 -39.16
N PRO A 3 -15.65 11.81 -39.27
CA PRO A 3 -15.46 12.70 -38.12
C PRO A 3 -16.76 13.08 -37.38
N HIS A 4 -17.88 13.21 -38.08
CA HIS A 4 -19.17 13.54 -37.47
C HIS A 4 -19.74 12.37 -36.66
N GLU A 5 -19.69 11.16 -37.20
CA GLU A 5 -20.10 9.93 -36.50
C GLU A 5 -19.23 9.70 -35.25
N LEU A 6 -17.93 9.96 -35.36
CA LEU A 6 -16.99 9.84 -34.26
C LEU A 6 -17.23 10.88 -33.18
N TRP A 7 -17.52 12.13 -33.56
CA TRP A 7 -17.90 13.17 -32.61
C TRP A 7 -19.20 12.82 -31.88
N LYS A 8 -20.18 12.25 -32.59
CA LYS A 8 -21.40 11.74 -31.95
C LYS A 8 -21.06 10.63 -30.94
N ARG A 9 -20.28 9.64 -31.35
CA ARG A 9 -19.84 8.53 -30.49
C ARG A 9 -19.07 9.00 -29.26
N PHE A 10 -18.22 10.03 -29.39
CA PHE A 10 -17.57 10.67 -28.26
C PHE A 10 -18.59 11.24 -27.27
N LYS A 11 -19.56 12.04 -27.73
CA LYS A 11 -20.57 12.61 -26.84
C LYS A 11 -21.42 11.54 -26.13
N ASP A 12 -21.67 10.41 -26.80
CA ASP A 12 -22.48 9.33 -26.25
C ASP A 12 -21.72 8.47 -25.23
N TYR A 13 -20.37 8.38 -25.36
CA TYR A 13 -19.54 7.46 -24.55
C TYR A 13 -18.41 8.14 -23.76
N TYR A 14 -18.42 9.46 -23.69
CA TYR A 14 -17.55 10.23 -22.81
C TYR A 14 -18.23 10.38 -21.45
N TYR A 15 -17.60 9.84 -20.42
CA TYR A 15 -17.98 10.05 -19.04
C TYR A 15 -17.00 11.03 -18.38
N PHE A 16 -17.52 12.02 -17.67
CA PHE A 16 -16.74 12.90 -16.82
C PHE A 16 -17.41 13.03 -15.45
N SER A 17 -16.64 12.76 -14.40
CA SER A 17 -17.00 13.04 -13.02
C SER A 17 -16.29 14.31 -12.57
N PRO A 18 -17.00 15.45 -12.44
CA PRO A 18 -16.40 16.69 -11.94
C PRO A 18 -15.86 16.53 -10.51
N ASP A 19 -16.59 15.79 -9.67
CA ASP A 19 -16.25 15.58 -8.26
C ASP A 19 -14.93 14.82 -8.10
N LEU A 20 -14.65 13.86 -8.98
CA LEU A 20 -13.41 13.09 -8.98
C LEU A 20 -12.32 13.69 -9.89
N GLY A 21 -12.66 14.69 -10.71
CA GLY A 21 -11.78 15.18 -11.77
C GLY A 21 -11.37 14.09 -12.77
N PHE A 22 -12.22 13.07 -12.95
CA PHE A 22 -11.91 11.86 -13.72
C PHE A 22 -12.74 11.82 -15.01
N ALA A 23 -12.09 11.49 -16.13
CA ALA A 23 -12.73 11.31 -17.42
C ALA A 23 -12.42 9.92 -18.00
N LEU A 24 -13.42 9.30 -18.61
CA LEU A 24 -13.28 8.05 -19.35
C LEU A 24 -13.93 8.22 -20.73
N ASP A 25 -13.13 8.05 -21.78
CA ASP A 25 -13.58 8.05 -23.17
C ASP A 25 -13.42 6.64 -23.76
N ILE A 26 -14.52 5.94 -23.97
CA ILE A 26 -14.52 4.62 -24.64
C ILE A 26 -14.91 4.70 -26.13
N SER A 27 -15.08 5.89 -26.69
CA SER A 27 -15.56 6.08 -28.07
C SER A 27 -14.64 5.46 -29.13
N ARG A 28 -13.35 5.26 -28.79
CA ARG A 28 -12.33 4.65 -29.64
C ARG A 28 -12.19 3.14 -29.48
N ILE A 29 -12.92 2.53 -28.55
CA ILE A 29 -12.94 1.08 -28.40
C ILE A 29 -13.86 0.49 -29.48
N PRO A 30 -13.37 -0.49 -30.28
CA PRO A 30 -14.18 -1.10 -31.33
C PRO A 30 -15.17 -2.09 -30.71
N PHE A 31 -16.44 -1.68 -30.60
CA PHE A 31 -17.55 -2.57 -30.25
C PHE A 31 -18.73 -2.29 -31.18
N PRO A 32 -19.52 -3.33 -31.56
CA PRO A 32 -20.66 -3.18 -32.45
C PRO A 32 -21.78 -2.36 -31.81
N ASP A 33 -22.69 -1.83 -32.63
CA ASP A 33 -23.91 -1.20 -32.15
C ASP A 33 -24.75 -2.24 -31.38
N GLY A 34 -25.37 -1.83 -30.26
CA GLY A 34 -26.11 -2.73 -29.37
C GLY A 34 -25.26 -3.58 -28.43
N PHE A 35 -23.92 -3.48 -28.47
CA PHE A 35 -23.04 -4.24 -27.57
C PHE A 35 -23.37 -4.04 -26.08
N LEU A 36 -23.62 -2.80 -25.66
CA LEU A 36 -23.95 -2.52 -24.26
C LEU A 36 -25.31 -3.11 -23.87
N ASP A 37 -26.30 -3.06 -24.76
CA ASP A 37 -27.63 -3.64 -24.51
C ASP A 37 -27.55 -5.17 -24.36
N GLU A 38 -26.71 -5.83 -25.16
CA GLU A 38 -26.46 -7.27 -25.05
C GLU A 38 -25.75 -7.64 -23.74
N PHE A 39 -24.83 -6.78 -23.27
CA PHE A 39 -24.07 -7.01 -22.05
C PHE A 39 -24.79 -6.56 -20.77
N GLU A 40 -25.86 -5.77 -20.88
CA GLU A 40 -26.61 -5.21 -19.76
C GLU A 40 -26.95 -6.26 -18.67
N PRO A 41 -27.47 -7.46 -19.00
CA PRO A 41 -27.75 -8.47 -17.96
C PRO A 41 -26.51 -8.92 -17.18
N LYS A 42 -25.35 -9.01 -17.84
CA LYS A 42 -24.08 -9.38 -17.19
C LYS A 42 -23.54 -8.24 -16.34
N LEU A 43 -23.76 -6.99 -16.75
CA LEU A 43 -23.39 -5.82 -15.95
C LEU A 43 -24.23 -5.76 -14.67
N GLN A 44 -25.55 -5.99 -14.77
CA GLN A 44 -26.44 -6.05 -13.60
C GLN A 44 -26.08 -7.20 -12.64
N ASP A 45 -25.71 -8.36 -13.17
CA ASP A 45 -25.19 -9.47 -12.37
C ASP A 45 -23.87 -9.10 -11.67
N ALA A 46 -22.95 -8.44 -12.38
CA ALA A 46 -21.70 -7.96 -11.79
C ALA A 46 -21.94 -6.95 -10.65
N TYR A 47 -22.87 -6.00 -10.80
CA TYR A 47 -23.26 -5.08 -9.72
C TYR A 47 -23.86 -5.81 -8.52
N THR A 48 -24.72 -6.79 -8.76
CA THR A 48 -25.28 -7.64 -7.68
C THR A 48 -24.16 -8.37 -6.94
N GLN A 49 -23.19 -8.95 -7.66
CA GLN A 49 -22.04 -9.63 -7.06
C GLN A 49 -21.12 -8.67 -6.30
N MET A 50 -21.00 -7.42 -6.75
CA MET A 50 -20.27 -6.36 -6.05
C MET A 50 -20.96 -6.03 -4.73
N ASP A 51 -22.29 -5.82 -4.72
CA ASP A 51 -23.05 -5.54 -3.50
C ASP A 51 -22.92 -6.68 -2.48
N GLU A 52 -23.01 -7.94 -2.93
CA GLU A 52 -22.79 -9.11 -2.07
C GLU A 52 -21.38 -9.16 -1.49
N LEU A 53 -20.37 -8.91 -2.34
CA LEU A 53 -18.98 -8.85 -1.93
C LEU A 53 -18.81 -7.75 -0.87
N GLU A 54 -19.34 -6.56 -1.13
CA GLU A 54 -19.28 -5.40 -0.23
C GLU A 54 -19.94 -5.64 1.12
N ALA A 55 -21.07 -6.34 1.14
CA ALA A 55 -21.78 -6.77 2.34
C ALA A 55 -21.05 -7.87 3.15
N GLY A 56 -19.94 -8.40 2.65
CA GLY A 56 -19.11 -9.39 3.36
C GLY A 56 -19.40 -10.84 2.99
N ALA A 57 -19.91 -11.11 1.78
CA ALA A 57 -19.98 -12.48 1.28
C ALA A 57 -18.58 -13.12 1.19
N ILE A 58 -18.52 -14.44 1.43
CA ILE A 58 -17.31 -15.22 1.21
C ILE A 58 -17.10 -15.36 -0.30
N LYS A 59 -16.19 -14.56 -0.86
CA LYS A 59 -15.86 -14.56 -2.30
C LYS A 59 -14.48 -15.17 -2.58
N ASN A 60 -13.61 -15.25 -1.57
CA ASN A 60 -12.40 -16.08 -1.63
C ASN A 60 -12.72 -17.45 -1.04
N VAL A 61 -13.29 -18.31 -1.88
CA VAL A 61 -13.84 -19.63 -1.47
C VAL A 61 -12.73 -20.59 -1.05
N ASP A 62 -11.58 -20.58 -1.74
CA ASP A 62 -10.47 -21.49 -1.45
C ASP A 62 -9.88 -21.28 -0.06
N GLU A 63 -9.85 -20.03 0.42
CA GLU A 63 -9.40 -19.70 1.78
C GLU A 63 -10.56 -19.51 2.77
N ASN A 64 -11.81 -19.66 2.33
CA ASN A 64 -13.02 -19.38 3.11
C ASN A 64 -13.00 -17.98 3.77
N ARG A 65 -12.71 -16.94 2.97
CA ARG A 65 -12.52 -15.56 3.43
C ARG A 65 -13.40 -14.55 2.71
N MET A 66 -13.76 -13.50 3.45
CA MET A 66 -14.27 -12.25 2.89
C MET A 66 -13.16 -11.48 2.16
N VAL A 67 -13.52 -10.60 1.23
CA VAL A 67 -12.59 -9.75 0.49
C VAL A 67 -12.88 -8.29 0.80
N GLY A 68 -12.23 -7.70 1.80
CA GLY A 68 -12.68 -6.45 2.42
C GLY A 68 -11.88 -5.17 2.16
N HIS A 69 -11.09 -5.09 1.09
CA HIS A 69 -10.13 -4.00 0.89
C HIS A 69 -10.77 -2.60 0.75
N TYR A 70 -12.04 -2.51 0.37
CA TYR A 70 -12.81 -1.25 0.32
C TYR A 70 -13.27 -0.78 1.71
N TRP A 71 -13.43 -1.68 2.69
CA TRP A 71 -13.68 -1.28 4.07
C TRP A 71 -12.52 -0.47 4.65
N LEU A 72 -11.28 -0.70 4.18
CA LEU A 72 -10.10 0.08 4.59
C LEU A 72 -10.20 1.57 4.23
N ARG A 73 -11.05 1.91 3.25
CA ARG A 73 -11.31 3.28 2.76
C ARG A 73 -12.73 3.77 3.07
N ALA A 74 -13.60 2.88 3.53
CA ALA A 74 -14.96 3.17 3.99
C ALA A 74 -15.34 2.23 5.16
N PRO A 75 -14.79 2.43 6.37
CA PRO A 75 -14.94 1.48 7.49
C PRO A 75 -16.38 1.27 7.96
N HIS A 76 -17.23 2.29 7.80
CA HIS A 76 -18.65 2.25 8.15
C HIS A 76 -19.48 1.25 7.31
N LEU A 77 -18.94 0.77 6.18
CA LEU A 77 -19.57 -0.27 5.35
C LEU A 77 -19.14 -1.68 5.74
N ALA A 78 -18.21 -1.81 6.68
CA ALA A 78 -17.70 -3.11 7.10
C ALA A 78 -18.72 -3.91 7.92
N PRO A 79 -18.66 -5.25 7.88
CA PRO A 79 -19.41 -6.10 8.80
C PRO A 79 -19.19 -5.72 10.27
N GLU A 80 -20.16 -6.07 11.12
CA GLU A 80 -20.15 -5.72 12.53
C GLU A 80 -18.83 -6.09 13.21
N GLY A 81 -18.25 -5.14 13.95
CA GLY A 81 -16.97 -5.29 14.65
C GLY A 81 -15.71 -5.10 13.79
N VAL A 82 -15.79 -5.22 12.46
CA VAL A 82 -14.63 -5.02 11.56
C VAL A 82 -14.31 -3.54 11.38
N GLY A 83 -15.34 -2.69 11.20
CA GLY A 83 -15.17 -1.25 10.97
C GLY A 83 -14.41 -0.56 12.11
N ALA A 84 -14.77 -0.86 13.36
CA ALA A 84 -14.10 -0.31 14.54
C ALA A 84 -12.62 -0.73 14.64
N GLN A 85 -12.27 -1.94 14.20
CA GLN A 85 -10.87 -2.39 14.17
C GLN A 85 -10.06 -1.60 13.13
N ILE A 86 -10.66 -1.37 11.95
CA ILE A 86 -10.04 -0.58 10.89
C ILE A 86 -9.82 0.86 11.36
N GLU A 87 -10.84 1.51 11.91
CA GLU A 87 -10.76 2.89 12.41
C GLU A 87 -9.70 3.05 13.50
N LYS A 88 -9.62 2.09 14.42
CA LYS A 88 -8.58 2.07 15.44
C LYS A 88 -7.18 2.02 14.81
N VAL A 89 -6.92 1.09 13.90
CA VAL A 89 -5.61 0.94 13.25
C VAL A 89 -5.25 2.18 12.43
N LEU A 90 -6.21 2.77 11.72
CA LEU A 90 -5.98 4.04 11.00
C LEU A 90 -5.56 5.16 11.96
N THR A 91 -6.26 5.30 13.10
CA THR A 91 -5.92 6.29 14.13
C THR A 91 -4.52 6.05 14.71
N ASP A 92 -4.15 4.80 14.96
CA ASP A 92 -2.83 4.42 15.46
C ASP A 92 -1.73 4.76 14.43
N ILE A 93 -1.95 4.48 13.14
CA ILE A 93 -1.02 4.80 12.04
C ILE A 93 -0.85 6.32 11.90
N GLU A 94 -1.94 7.08 11.90
CA GLU A 94 -1.91 8.54 11.79
C GLU A 94 -1.16 9.17 12.96
N SER A 95 -1.43 8.71 14.17
CA SER A 95 -0.76 9.17 15.39
C SER A 95 0.73 8.83 15.38
N PHE A 96 1.08 7.60 15.00
CA PHE A 96 2.47 7.18 14.85
C PHE A 96 3.20 8.02 13.80
N ALA A 97 2.63 8.17 12.60
CA ALA A 97 3.22 8.96 11.53
C ALA A 97 3.37 10.44 11.91
N ALA A 98 2.40 11.02 12.63
CA ALA A 98 2.51 12.38 13.16
C ALA A 98 3.70 12.50 14.13
N SER A 99 3.83 11.55 15.07
CA SER A 99 4.93 11.54 16.04
C SER A 99 6.32 11.39 15.41
N VAL A 100 6.44 10.67 14.27
CA VAL A 100 7.67 10.61 13.48
C VAL A 100 7.93 11.95 12.78
N HIS A 101 6.89 12.55 12.21
CA HIS A 101 6.97 13.78 11.43
C HIS A 101 7.19 15.05 12.24
N ASP A 102 6.66 15.18 13.46
CA ASP A 102 7.05 16.24 14.41
C ASP A 102 8.30 15.83 15.23
N GLY A 103 8.58 14.54 15.20
CA GLY A 103 9.68 13.84 15.82
C GLY A 103 9.56 13.69 17.33
N THR A 104 8.39 13.86 17.92
CA THR A 104 8.11 13.37 19.27
C THR A 104 8.67 11.96 19.46
N LEU A 105 8.55 11.11 18.43
CA LEU A 105 9.34 9.90 18.30
C LEU A 105 10.70 10.22 17.65
N ARG A 106 11.78 9.96 18.41
CA ARG A 106 13.17 10.23 18.00
C ARG A 106 13.92 8.93 17.72
N CYS A 107 14.95 9.05 16.90
CA CYS A 107 15.95 8.01 16.68
C CYS A 107 16.76 7.75 17.97
N GLU A 108 17.52 6.67 18.02
CA GLU A 108 18.31 6.27 19.20
C GLU A 108 19.18 7.40 19.77
N ARG A 109 19.81 8.20 18.90
CA ARG A 109 20.68 9.32 19.29
C ARG A 109 19.93 10.64 19.52
N GLY A 110 18.61 10.61 19.66
CA GLY A 110 17.76 11.76 19.95
C GLY A 110 17.46 12.68 18.74
N GLN A 111 17.92 12.31 17.54
CA GLN A 111 17.63 13.04 16.32
C GLN A 111 16.23 12.72 15.78
N LYS A 112 15.72 13.57 14.90
CA LYS A 112 14.49 13.31 14.16
C LYS A 112 14.77 12.36 12.99
N PHE A 113 13.83 11.45 12.70
CA PHE A 113 13.87 10.65 11.49
C PHE A 113 13.83 11.54 10.24
N LYS A 114 14.67 11.21 9.26
CA LYS A 114 14.74 11.86 7.95
C LYS A 114 14.44 10.92 6.81
N ASN A 115 14.56 9.61 7.05
CA ASN A 115 14.45 8.59 6.03
C ASN A 115 13.53 7.46 6.54
N VAL A 116 12.93 6.76 5.60
CA VAL A 116 12.20 5.52 5.83
C VAL A 116 12.74 4.43 4.90
N LEU A 117 13.09 3.27 5.46
CA LEU A 117 13.45 2.06 4.72
C LEU A 117 12.29 1.07 4.86
N LEU A 118 11.59 0.79 3.77
CA LEU A 118 10.56 -0.24 3.74
C LEU A 118 11.18 -1.58 3.31
N ILE A 119 10.88 -2.63 4.06
CA ILE A 119 11.33 -4.00 3.79
C ILE A 119 10.09 -4.86 3.58
N GLY A 120 9.93 -5.38 2.37
CA GLY A 120 8.78 -6.20 1.99
C GLY A 120 8.97 -6.80 0.61
N ILE A 121 8.05 -7.63 0.14
CA ILE A 121 8.06 -8.13 -1.24
C ILE A 121 6.64 -8.21 -1.79
N GLY A 122 6.50 -8.13 -3.11
CA GLY A 122 5.20 -8.20 -3.79
C GLY A 122 4.26 -7.09 -3.31
N GLY A 123 3.06 -7.45 -2.86
CA GLY A 123 2.06 -6.48 -2.38
C GLY A 123 2.54 -5.61 -1.21
N SER A 124 3.48 -6.10 -0.41
CA SER A 124 4.06 -5.37 0.73
C SER A 124 5.09 -4.31 0.33
N ALA A 125 5.56 -4.30 -0.92
CA ALA A 125 6.53 -3.32 -1.43
C ALA A 125 5.99 -2.52 -2.64
N LEU A 126 5.32 -3.18 -3.59
CA LEU A 126 4.88 -2.57 -4.84
C LEU A 126 3.85 -1.44 -4.65
N GLY A 127 2.91 -1.62 -3.72
CA GLY A 127 1.92 -0.58 -3.39
C GLY A 127 2.57 0.68 -2.84
N PRO A 128 3.38 0.59 -1.76
CA PRO A 128 4.17 1.71 -1.27
C PRO A 128 5.06 2.36 -2.33
N GLN A 129 5.80 1.57 -3.13
CA GLN A 129 6.64 2.09 -4.21
C GLN A 129 5.84 2.88 -5.25
N PHE A 130 4.67 2.36 -5.66
CA PHE A 130 3.79 3.05 -6.60
C PHE A 130 3.27 4.37 -6.03
N VAL A 131 2.77 4.37 -4.79
CA VAL A 131 2.24 5.58 -4.14
C VAL A 131 3.33 6.63 -3.94
N THR A 132 4.53 6.22 -3.49
CA THR A 132 5.70 7.10 -3.42
C THR A 132 6.03 7.65 -4.80
N GLY A 133 6.17 6.82 -5.84
CA GLY A 133 6.48 7.28 -7.19
C GLY A 133 5.44 8.24 -7.78
N ALA A 134 4.17 8.08 -7.44
CA ALA A 134 3.08 8.91 -7.94
C ALA A 134 2.89 10.24 -7.17
N LEU A 135 3.10 10.24 -5.85
CA LEU A 135 2.72 11.36 -4.98
C LEU A 135 3.92 12.10 -4.35
N SER A 136 5.11 11.50 -4.30
CA SER A 136 6.30 12.13 -3.72
C SER A 136 6.71 13.37 -4.49
N LYS A 137 7.18 14.36 -3.75
CA LYS A 137 7.78 15.58 -4.29
C LYS A 137 9.20 15.68 -3.74
N PRO A 138 10.21 15.18 -4.49
CA PRO A 138 11.61 15.21 -4.06
C PRO A 138 12.02 16.59 -3.54
N GLY A 139 12.57 16.63 -2.33
CA GLY A 139 12.96 17.87 -1.64
C GLY A 139 11.86 18.58 -0.86
N GLN A 140 10.60 18.14 -0.96
CA GLN A 140 9.47 18.63 -0.15
C GLN A 140 8.89 17.56 0.78
N ASP A 141 9.16 16.28 0.49
CA ASP A 141 8.73 15.17 1.35
C ASP A 141 9.37 15.27 2.74
N LYS A 142 8.61 14.89 3.77
CA LYS A 142 9.07 14.93 5.17
C LYS A 142 10.14 13.87 5.47
N LEU A 143 10.12 12.77 4.72
CA LEU A 143 11.04 11.64 4.82
C LEU A 143 11.42 11.17 3.42
N ASN A 144 12.67 10.76 3.21
CA ASN A 144 13.08 10.08 1.98
C ASN A 144 12.81 8.58 2.08
N ALA A 145 12.21 7.99 1.05
CA ALA A 145 11.86 6.57 1.03
C ALA A 145 12.91 5.70 0.32
N PHE A 146 13.27 4.58 0.95
CA PHE A 146 14.12 3.52 0.45
C PHE A 146 13.40 2.18 0.56
N PHE A 147 13.79 1.21 -0.27
CA PHE A 147 13.07 -0.06 -0.37
C PHE A 147 14.05 -1.23 -0.47
N PHE A 148 13.81 -2.25 0.34
CA PHE A 148 14.25 -3.62 0.05
C PHE A 148 13.02 -4.38 -0.44
N ASP A 149 12.95 -4.59 -1.76
CA ASP A 149 11.84 -5.29 -2.44
C ASP A 149 12.23 -6.66 -3.00
N ASN A 150 13.49 -7.05 -2.81
CA ASN A 150 14.07 -8.29 -3.26
C ASN A 150 15.11 -8.79 -2.23
N THR A 151 15.50 -10.06 -2.30
CA THR A 151 16.53 -10.69 -1.45
C THR A 151 17.94 -10.65 -2.06
N ASP A 152 18.11 -10.04 -3.23
CA ASP A 152 19.41 -9.89 -3.89
C ASP A 152 20.36 -9.00 -3.03
N PRO A 153 21.48 -9.53 -2.53
CA PRO A 153 22.39 -8.80 -1.66
C PRO A 153 22.96 -7.54 -2.33
N ASP A 154 23.26 -7.58 -3.63
CA ASP A 154 23.79 -6.41 -4.33
C ASP A 154 22.78 -5.25 -4.34
N GLY A 155 21.49 -5.55 -4.42
CA GLY A 155 20.41 -4.56 -4.35
C GLY A 155 20.27 -3.93 -2.97
N ILE A 156 20.40 -4.75 -1.93
CA ILE A 156 20.39 -4.34 -0.52
C ILE A 156 21.60 -3.43 -0.25
N ASP A 157 22.80 -3.85 -0.63
CA ASP A 157 24.05 -3.11 -0.44
C ASP A 157 24.02 -1.75 -1.14
N ARG A 158 23.51 -1.70 -2.38
CA ARG A 158 23.32 -0.43 -3.11
C ARG A 158 22.38 0.51 -2.38
N THR A 159 21.31 -0.01 -1.79
CA THR A 159 20.34 0.80 -1.05
C THR A 159 20.92 1.29 0.28
N LEU A 160 21.63 0.43 1.01
CA LEU A 160 22.36 0.81 2.23
C LEU A 160 23.43 1.86 1.94
N ALA A 161 24.20 1.70 0.86
CA ALA A 161 25.19 2.69 0.44
C ALA A 161 24.56 4.05 0.08
N ARG A 162 23.34 4.06 -0.48
CA ARG A 162 22.58 5.28 -0.75
C ARG A 162 22.06 5.97 0.52
N ILE A 163 21.73 5.19 1.55
CA ILE A 163 21.36 5.73 2.88
C ILE A 163 22.62 6.29 3.57
N GLY A 164 23.73 5.55 3.52
CA GLY A 164 25.03 5.96 4.03
C GLY A 164 24.99 6.35 5.52
N ASP A 165 25.60 7.50 5.83
CA ASP A 165 25.71 8.03 7.20
C ASP A 165 24.35 8.40 7.82
N GLU A 166 23.27 8.41 7.03
CA GLU A 166 21.93 8.70 7.53
C GLU A 166 21.18 7.46 8.07
N LEU A 167 21.84 6.31 8.17
CA LEU A 167 21.23 5.09 8.74
C LEU A 167 20.70 5.34 10.17
N GLY A 168 21.46 6.09 10.98
CA GLY A 168 21.07 6.50 12.34
C GLY A 168 19.91 7.50 12.43
N VAL A 169 19.38 7.97 11.30
CA VAL A 169 18.14 8.77 11.23
C VAL A 169 17.11 8.15 10.29
N THR A 170 17.25 6.85 10.01
CA THR A 170 16.35 6.07 9.18
C THR A 170 15.42 5.21 10.04
N LEU A 171 14.12 5.26 9.76
CA LEU A 171 13.10 4.37 10.31
C LEU A 171 12.91 3.19 9.36
N THR A 172 13.06 1.97 9.84
CA THR A 172 12.81 0.74 9.08
C THR A 172 11.38 0.25 9.34
N ILE A 173 10.61 0.00 8.28
CA ILE A 173 9.28 -0.59 8.35
C ILE A 173 9.34 -1.97 7.71
N VAL A 174 9.15 -3.02 8.51
CA VAL A 174 9.17 -4.41 8.04
C VAL A 174 7.74 -4.90 7.82
N ILE A 175 7.39 -5.26 6.59
CA ILE A 175 6.02 -5.57 6.18
C ILE A 175 5.93 -7.01 5.70
N SER A 176 5.19 -7.84 6.45
CA SER A 176 4.94 -9.22 6.08
C SER A 176 3.68 -9.72 6.76
N LYS A 177 2.60 -10.00 6.00
CA LYS A 177 1.33 -10.48 6.57
C LYS A 177 1.51 -11.71 7.45
N SER A 178 2.12 -12.77 6.91
CA SER A 178 2.33 -14.05 7.60
C SER A 178 3.48 -14.03 8.60
N GLY A 179 4.32 -12.99 8.57
CA GLY A 179 5.60 -12.92 9.26
C GLY A 179 6.67 -13.91 8.78
N GLY A 180 6.33 -14.88 7.91
CA GLY A 180 7.21 -15.97 7.48
C GLY A 180 7.90 -15.77 6.13
N THR A 181 7.59 -14.69 5.42
CA THR A 181 8.15 -14.35 4.10
C THR A 181 9.67 -14.26 4.16
N LYS A 182 10.36 -15.12 3.39
CA LYS A 182 11.81 -15.32 3.51
C LYS A 182 12.59 -14.11 3.04
N GLU A 183 12.15 -13.49 1.96
CA GLU A 183 12.76 -12.31 1.36
C GLU A 183 12.68 -11.12 2.32
N THR A 184 11.50 -10.83 2.87
CA THR A 184 11.33 -9.80 3.92
C THR A 184 12.21 -10.09 5.14
N ARG A 185 12.24 -11.34 5.60
CA ARG A 185 13.07 -11.74 6.75
C ARG A 185 14.56 -11.53 6.48
N ASN A 186 15.03 -11.91 5.30
CA ASN A 186 16.43 -11.72 4.91
C ASN A 186 16.77 -10.23 4.89
N GLY A 187 15.95 -9.40 4.22
CA GLY A 187 16.14 -7.95 4.22
C GLY A 187 16.15 -7.33 5.63
N MET A 188 15.28 -7.81 6.52
CA MET A 188 15.28 -7.39 7.93
C MET A 188 16.58 -7.74 8.65
N LEU A 189 17.12 -8.95 8.43
CA LEU A 189 18.38 -9.37 9.04
C LEU A 189 19.57 -8.57 8.49
N GLU A 190 19.60 -8.31 7.18
CA GLU A 190 20.64 -7.46 6.57
C GLU A 190 20.58 -6.02 7.12
N ALA A 191 19.37 -5.44 7.23
CA ALA A 191 19.21 -4.13 7.87
C ALA A 191 19.70 -4.17 9.33
N ALA A 192 19.26 -5.16 10.11
CA ALA A 192 19.67 -5.29 11.52
C ALA A 192 21.19 -5.43 11.67
N ALA A 193 21.84 -6.16 10.78
CA ALA A 193 23.30 -6.27 10.72
C ALA A 193 23.95 -4.91 10.44
N ALA A 194 23.45 -4.15 9.45
CA ALA A 194 23.96 -2.82 9.13
C ALA A 194 23.80 -1.82 10.29
N TYR A 195 22.66 -1.82 10.99
CA TYR A 195 22.49 -1.01 12.20
C TYR A 195 23.49 -1.42 13.30
N THR A 196 23.69 -2.72 13.50
CA THR A 196 24.65 -3.23 14.50
C THR A 196 26.08 -2.80 14.18
N GLU A 197 26.50 -2.89 12.92
CA GLU A 197 27.83 -2.43 12.46
C GLU A 197 28.02 -0.92 12.65
N ALA A 198 26.95 -0.13 12.49
CA ALA A 198 26.94 1.30 12.77
C ALA A 198 26.88 1.66 14.27
N GLY A 199 26.85 0.66 15.16
CA GLY A 199 26.73 0.84 16.61
C GLY A 199 25.37 1.41 17.01
N LEU A 200 24.29 0.88 16.41
CA LEU A 200 22.91 1.25 16.67
C LEU A 200 22.08 -0.01 16.98
N HIS A 201 21.05 0.12 17.82
CA HIS A 201 20.11 -0.96 18.08
C HIS A 201 18.96 -0.93 17.07
N PHE A 202 18.87 -1.96 16.24
CA PHE A 202 17.83 -2.06 15.21
C PHE A 202 16.40 -1.84 15.74
N GLY A 203 16.09 -2.37 16.93
CA GLY A 203 14.76 -2.23 17.56
C GLY A 203 14.36 -0.78 17.87
N HIS A 204 15.31 0.14 18.08
CA HIS A 204 15.01 1.57 18.24
C HIS A 204 14.73 2.27 16.90
N HIS A 205 14.95 1.57 15.79
CA HIS A 205 14.84 2.06 14.44
C HIS A 205 13.85 1.26 13.60
N ALA A 206 13.09 0.34 14.18
CA ALA A 206 12.26 -0.58 13.42
C ALA A 206 10.82 -0.65 13.95
N VAL A 207 9.87 -0.80 13.03
CA VAL A 207 8.47 -1.16 13.32
C VAL A 207 8.00 -2.25 12.36
N ALA A 208 7.03 -3.05 12.80
CA ALA A 208 6.47 -4.14 12.03
C ALA A 208 5.02 -3.87 11.59
N ILE A 209 4.69 -4.29 10.37
CA ILE A 209 3.30 -4.38 9.88
C ILE A 209 3.04 -5.85 9.53
N THR A 210 2.25 -6.51 10.38
CA THR A 210 2.06 -7.97 10.34
C THR A 210 0.75 -8.37 11.02
N GLU A 211 0.33 -9.62 10.85
CA GLU A 211 -0.80 -10.17 11.61
C GLU A 211 -0.39 -10.48 13.06
N PRO A 212 -1.31 -10.34 14.04
CA PRO A 212 -1.08 -10.81 15.40
C PRO A 212 -0.66 -12.29 15.42
N GLU A 213 0.21 -12.67 16.35
CA GLU A 213 0.74 -14.04 16.54
C GLU A 213 1.59 -14.60 15.39
N SER A 214 1.81 -13.81 14.34
CA SER A 214 2.74 -14.13 13.26
C SER A 214 4.18 -14.26 13.76
N GLN A 215 5.06 -14.83 12.94
CA GLN A 215 6.48 -14.93 13.30
C GLN A 215 7.13 -13.55 13.47
N LEU A 216 6.71 -12.56 12.67
CA LEU A 216 7.23 -11.20 12.75
C LEU A 216 6.69 -10.48 14.00
N ASP A 217 5.43 -10.72 14.38
CA ASP A 217 4.85 -10.17 15.61
C ASP A 217 5.64 -10.63 16.85
N LYS A 218 5.95 -11.92 16.92
CA LYS A 218 6.76 -12.50 18.00
C LYS A 218 8.19 -11.98 18.07
N VAL A 219 8.73 -11.51 16.94
CA VAL A 219 10.06 -10.88 16.88
C VAL A 219 10.00 -9.40 17.27
N ALA A 220 8.85 -8.76 17.05
CA ALA A 220 8.65 -7.33 17.32
C ALA A 220 8.26 -7.02 18.77
N GLN A 221 7.73 -8.01 19.52
CA GLN A 221 7.42 -7.93 20.96
C GLN A 221 8.69 -7.98 21.83
#